data_AF-U9UNI7-F1
#
_entry.id   AF-U9UNI7-F1
#
_cell.length_a   1.000
_cell.length_b   1.000
_cell.length_c   1.000
_cell.angle_alpha   90.00
_cell.angle_beta   90.00
_cell.angle_gamma   90.00
#
_symmetry.space_group_name_H-M   'P 1'
#
loop_
_entity.id
_entity.type
_entity.pdbx_description
1 polymer ?
#
loop_
_entity_poly.entity_id
_entity_poly.type
_entity_poly.pdbx_seq_one_letter_code
_entity_poly.pdbx_strand_id
1 'polypeptide(L)'
;MKNTLQHCLPLIRFFSLSSEEFVQKVRPYKKLLRSQLYEELLNSYLNPNSEPNDDILLPRYKNIDGIIDSKIVNLNIVSLISRWIDKLDIKSKFAYAREFYLPYRFRLLLRGSRDGYTPKRFHELCDNIPHTVTFIRVSGTGEILGGYNPLIWRYSNTFDDEFGKTKDSFIFSFKSKDNFKDSILSHVKCISKSLFYCDGYGPTFNLDLCLMVNNNNDLREYNICQCKQTCYEKKIRDEEYFRGNEYEVYQIIMKEA
;
A
#
# COMPACT_ATOMS: atom_id res chain seq x y z
N MET A 1 -36.17 17.96 15.36
CA MET A 1 -35.12 17.71 14.35
C MET A 1 -33.71 17.76 14.93
N LYS A 2 -33.11 18.92 15.27
CA LYS A 2 -31.71 18.98 15.75
C LYS A 2 -31.43 18.06 16.95
N ASN A 3 -32.21 18.19 18.02
CA ASN A 3 -32.11 17.33 19.22
C ASN A 3 -32.39 15.84 18.93
N THR A 4 -33.17 15.54 17.88
CA THR A 4 -33.47 14.18 17.43
C THR A 4 -32.26 13.54 16.74
N LEU A 5 -31.59 14.31 15.87
CA LEU A 5 -30.47 13.83 15.05
C LEU A 5 -29.13 13.86 15.79
N GLN A 6 -29.00 14.58 16.91
CA GLN A 6 -27.72 14.74 17.62
C GLN A 6 -27.06 13.42 18.05
N HIS A 7 -27.83 12.37 18.28
CA HIS A 7 -27.34 11.03 18.61
C HIS A 7 -27.01 10.18 17.36
N CYS A 8 -27.57 10.53 16.20
CA CYS A 8 -27.33 9.85 14.93
C CYS A 8 -26.11 10.43 14.20
N LEU A 9 -25.89 11.75 14.26
CA LEU A 9 -24.79 12.43 13.57
C LEU A 9 -23.39 11.81 13.86
N PRO A 10 -23.01 11.46 15.11
CA PRO A 10 -21.72 10.83 15.39
C PRO A 10 -21.54 9.43 14.78
N LEU A 11 -22.61 8.77 14.33
CA LEU A 11 -22.56 7.44 13.72
C LEU A 11 -22.30 7.49 12.19
N ILE A 12 -22.38 8.68 11.60
CA ILE A 12 -22.23 8.92 10.16
C ILE A 12 -20.74 9.09 9.80
N ARG A 13 -20.31 8.36 8.77
CA ARG A 13 -18.93 8.36 8.26
C ARG A 13 -18.72 9.51 7.27
N PHE A 14 -18.83 10.74 7.75
CA PHE A 14 -18.76 11.92 6.89
C PHE A 14 -17.45 12.04 6.09
N PHE A 15 -16.33 11.54 6.63
CA PHE A 15 -15.04 11.51 5.94
C PHE A 15 -14.94 10.42 4.85
N SER A 16 -15.81 9.41 4.90
CA SER A 16 -15.90 8.32 3.90
C SER A 16 -16.83 8.63 2.75
N LEU A 17 -17.36 9.84 2.65
CA LEU A 17 -18.14 10.30 1.51
C LEU A 17 -17.21 10.79 0.40
N SER A 18 -17.71 10.83 -0.83
CA SER A 18 -17.05 11.56 -1.92
C SER A 18 -17.18 13.08 -1.75
N SER A 19 -16.37 13.86 -2.45
CA SER A 19 -16.50 15.33 -2.46
C SER A 19 -17.84 15.81 -3.03
N GLU A 20 -18.37 15.10 -4.03
CA GLU A 20 -19.71 15.31 -4.59
C GLU A 20 -20.80 15.00 -3.56
N GLU A 21 -20.71 13.86 -2.88
CA GLU A 21 -21.65 13.50 -1.81
C GLU A 21 -21.63 14.49 -0.65
N PHE A 22 -20.45 15.01 -0.28
CA PHE A 22 -20.35 16.07 0.72
C PHE A 22 -21.09 17.34 0.26
N VAL A 23 -20.89 17.77 -0.99
CA VAL A 23 -21.56 18.98 -1.54
C VAL A 23 -23.07 18.79 -1.70
N GLN A 24 -23.55 17.61 -2.11
CA GLN A 24 -24.98 17.35 -2.34
C GLN A 24 -25.74 16.96 -1.06
N LYS A 25 -25.15 16.09 -0.22
CA LYS A 25 -25.85 15.38 0.87
C LYS A 25 -25.52 15.92 2.27
N VAL A 26 -24.41 16.65 2.44
CA VAL A 26 -23.96 17.17 3.75
C VAL A 26 -24.03 18.70 3.82
N ARG A 27 -23.50 19.39 2.82
CA ARG A 27 -23.40 20.87 2.77
C ARG A 27 -24.73 21.60 2.95
N PRO A 28 -25.88 21.16 2.39
CA PRO A 28 -27.17 21.81 2.65
C PRO A 28 -27.57 21.82 4.14
N TYR A 29 -27.08 20.85 4.91
CA TYR A 29 -27.40 20.66 6.32
C TYR A 29 -26.35 21.24 7.29
N LYS A 30 -25.44 22.12 6.84
CA LYS A 30 -24.38 22.74 7.69
C LYS A 30 -24.89 23.25 9.05
N LYS A 31 -26.10 23.83 9.11
CA LYS A 31 -26.72 24.36 10.35
C LYS A 31 -27.05 23.30 11.42
N LEU A 32 -27.09 22.01 11.06
CA LEU A 32 -27.33 20.89 11.98
C LEU A 32 -26.03 20.33 12.58
N LEU A 33 -24.91 20.47 11.89
CA LEU A 33 -23.59 19.98 12.32
C LEU A 33 -22.97 20.90 13.40
N ARG A 34 -21.96 20.38 14.10
CA ARG A 34 -21.04 21.22 14.88
C ARG A 34 -20.15 22.00 13.90
N SER A 35 -19.84 23.26 14.20
CA SER A 35 -19.00 24.12 13.36
C SER A 35 -17.65 23.48 13.07
N GLN A 36 -16.95 23.05 14.12
CA GLN A 36 -15.68 22.32 14.04
C GLN A 36 -15.74 21.14 13.05
N LEU A 37 -16.66 20.20 13.25
CA LEU A 37 -16.82 19.03 12.36
C LEU A 37 -17.06 19.42 10.89
N TYR A 38 -17.82 20.50 10.63
CA TYR A 38 -18.02 20.96 9.26
C TYR A 38 -16.72 21.51 8.65
N GLU A 39 -15.95 22.32 9.38
CA GLU A 39 -14.70 22.87 8.85
C GLU A 39 -13.59 21.80 8.75
N GLU A 40 -13.53 20.83 9.68
CA GLU A 40 -12.67 19.64 9.58
C GLU A 40 -12.99 18.84 8.30
N LEU A 41 -14.28 18.59 8.03
CA LEU A 41 -14.71 17.93 6.80
C LEU A 41 -14.34 18.73 5.55
N LEU A 42 -14.63 20.04 5.53
CA LEU A 42 -14.29 20.91 4.41
C LEU A 42 -12.77 20.93 4.14
N ASN A 43 -11.96 21.09 5.19
CA ASN A 43 -10.50 21.07 5.12
C ASN A 43 -9.97 19.73 4.61
N SER A 44 -10.59 18.60 4.99
CA SER A 44 -10.16 17.28 4.49
C SER A 44 -10.23 17.15 2.95
N TYR A 45 -11.13 17.89 2.29
CA TYR A 45 -11.26 17.91 0.83
C TYR A 45 -10.42 19.02 0.18
N LEU A 46 -10.21 20.16 0.86
CA LEU A 46 -9.56 21.35 0.28
C LEU A 46 -8.07 21.50 0.61
N ASN A 47 -7.60 20.94 1.73
CA ASN A 47 -6.24 21.06 2.23
C ASN A 47 -5.62 19.67 2.48
N PRO A 48 -4.84 19.11 1.54
CA PRO A 48 -4.22 17.80 1.68
C PRO A 48 -3.30 17.66 2.91
N ASN A 49 -2.69 18.77 3.35
CA ASN A 49 -1.79 18.81 4.50
C ASN A 49 -2.51 18.88 5.85
N SER A 50 -3.82 19.13 5.87
CA SER A 50 -4.61 19.22 7.10
C SER A 50 -4.58 17.91 7.88
N GLU A 51 -4.51 18.00 9.20
CA GLU A 51 -4.25 16.84 10.05
C GLU A 51 -5.57 16.16 10.45
N PRO A 52 -5.70 14.83 10.28
CA PRO A 52 -6.86 14.10 10.75
C PRO A 52 -6.93 14.09 12.27
N ASN A 53 -8.12 14.36 12.82
CA ASN A 53 -8.42 14.07 14.22
C ASN A 53 -8.56 12.54 14.42
N ASP A 54 -8.32 12.02 15.62
CA ASP A 54 -8.20 10.58 15.82
C ASP A 54 -9.54 9.82 15.72
N ASP A 55 -10.64 10.46 16.13
CA ASP A 55 -12.01 9.92 16.23
C ASP A 55 -12.72 9.68 14.88
N ILE A 56 -11.99 9.54 13.78
CA ILE A 56 -12.58 9.36 12.44
C ILE A 56 -13.10 7.93 12.27
N LEU A 57 -14.42 7.80 12.11
CA LEU A 57 -15.05 6.54 11.72
C LEU A 57 -14.65 6.14 10.29
N LEU A 58 -13.87 5.07 10.19
CA LEU A 58 -13.46 4.42 8.94
C LEU A 58 -14.64 3.82 8.15
N PRO A 59 -14.52 3.61 6.82
CA PRO A 59 -15.53 2.97 5.98
C PRO A 59 -16.05 1.62 6.52
N ARG A 60 -17.30 1.27 6.20
CA ARG A 60 -17.85 -0.08 6.46
C ARG A 60 -17.71 -0.94 5.20
N TYR A 61 -17.20 -2.16 5.38
CA TYR A 61 -17.19 -3.22 4.36
C TYR A 61 -18.63 -3.57 3.96
N LYS A 62 -18.87 -3.80 2.66
CA LYS A 62 -20.04 -4.49 2.10
C LYS A 62 -19.55 -5.39 0.96
N ASN A 63 -19.97 -6.66 0.95
CA ASN A 63 -19.72 -7.71 -0.06
C ASN A 63 -18.39 -7.57 -0.79
N ILE A 64 -17.36 -8.15 -0.18
CA ILE A 64 -15.96 -7.84 -0.48
C ILE A 64 -15.10 -9.10 -0.75
N ASP A 65 -15.78 -10.19 -1.11
CA ASP A 65 -15.18 -11.45 -1.53
C ASP A 65 -14.47 -11.30 -2.89
N GLY A 66 -13.38 -12.05 -3.09
CA GLY A 66 -12.64 -12.05 -4.36
C GLY A 66 -11.88 -10.76 -4.70
N ILE A 67 -11.78 -9.79 -3.79
CA ILE A 67 -10.88 -8.63 -3.94
C ILE A 67 -9.43 -9.02 -3.68
N ILE A 68 -9.18 -9.69 -2.55
CA ILE A 68 -7.87 -10.17 -2.10
C ILE A 68 -8.07 -11.27 -1.05
N ASP A 69 -7.24 -12.31 -1.08
CA ASP A 69 -7.02 -13.21 0.05
C ASP A 69 -5.65 -12.88 0.63
N SER A 70 -5.58 -12.25 1.81
CA SER A 70 -4.31 -11.80 2.42
C SER A 70 -4.23 -12.07 3.93
N LYS A 71 -3.12 -12.68 4.34
CA LYS A 71 -2.71 -12.80 5.75
C LYS A 71 -2.04 -11.54 6.30
N ILE A 72 -1.61 -10.61 5.44
CA ILE A 72 -0.84 -9.42 5.82
C ILE A 72 -1.72 -8.17 5.93
N VAL A 73 -2.52 -7.83 4.91
CA VAL A 73 -3.22 -6.53 4.81
C VAL A 73 -4.73 -6.61 5.07
N ASN A 74 -5.38 -5.45 5.20
CA ASN A 74 -6.83 -5.28 5.16
C ASN A 74 -7.25 -4.41 3.96
N LEU A 75 -8.55 -4.22 3.73
CA LEU A 75 -9.02 -3.43 2.59
C LEU A 75 -8.71 -1.93 2.67
N ASN A 76 -8.45 -1.37 3.85
CA ASN A 76 -8.07 0.05 3.95
C ASN A 76 -6.68 0.25 3.33
N ILE A 77 -5.73 -0.63 3.67
CA ILE A 77 -4.41 -0.69 3.03
C ILE A 77 -4.55 -0.94 1.52
N VAL A 78 -5.34 -1.94 1.10
CA VAL A 78 -5.52 -2.27 -0.33
C VAL A 78 -6.16 -1.11 -1.11
N SER A 79 -7.05 -0.35 -0.48
CA SER A 79 -7.65 0.85 -1.08
C SER A 79 -6.67 2.03 -1.15
N LEU A 80 -5.82 2.23 -0.14
CA LEU A 80 -4.72 3.20 -0.19
C LEU A 80 -3.76 2.87 -1.33
N ILE A 81 -3.30 1.62 -1.42
CA ILE A 81 -2.45 1.11 -2.51
C ILE A 81 -3.11 1.37 -3.87
N SER A 82 -4.41 1.07 -4.01
CA SER A 82 -5.17 1.34 -5.25
C SER A 82 -5.21 2.82 -5.59
N ARG A 83 -5.50 3.71 -4.61
CA ARG A 83 -5.46 5.16 -4.81
C ARG A 83 -4.07 5.64 -5.23
N TRP A 84 -2.99 5.08 -4.68
CA TRP A 84 -1.62 5.45 -5.03
C TRP A 84 -1.20 4.99 -6.43
N ILE A 85 -1.65 3.82 -6.89
CA ILE A 85 -1.46 3.34 -8.27
C ILE A 85 -2.13 4.32 -9.26
N ASP A 86 -3.39 4.66 -9.00
CA ASP A 86 -4.20 5.56 -9.85
C ASP A 86 -3.93 7.06 -9.57
N LYS A 87 -2.95 7.34 -8.70
CA LYS A 87 -2.46 8.67 -8.29
C LYS A 87 -3.51 9.60 -7.67
N LEU A 88 -4.59 9.02 -7.17
CA LEU A 88 -5.63 9.69 -6.41
C LEU A 88 -5.14 10.02 -4.99
N ASP A 89 -5.49 11.19 -4.49
CA ASP A 89 -5.31 11.63 -3.10
C ASP A 89 -3.89 11.48 -2.49
N ILE A 90 -2.83 11.27 -3.28
CA ILE A 90 -1.44 11.00 -2.82
C ILE A 90 -0.97 11.97 -1.71
N LYS A 91 -1.36 13.25 -1.80
CA LYS A 91 -0.95 14.29 -0.86
C LYS A 91 -1.86 14.43 0.37
N SER A 92 -3.00 13.73 0.41
CA SER A 92 -4.03 13.90 1.44
C SER A 92 -3.83 12.96 2.62
N LYS A 93 -3.59 13.54 3.80
CA LYS A 93 -3.57 12.78 5.07
C LYS A 93 -4.92 12.08 5.37
N PHE A 94 -6.01 12.46 4.71
CA PHE A 94 -7.33 11.86 4.87
C PHE A 94 -7.64 10.71 3.89
N ALA A 95 -6.73 10.36 2.97
CA ALA A 95 -6.98 9.33 1.94
C ALA A 95 -7.45 7.98 2.52
N TYR A 96 -6.99 7.62 3.73
CA TYR A 96 -7.35 6.38 4.43
C TYR A 96 -8.80 6.35 4.95
N ALA A 97 -9.44 7.50 5.11
CA ALA A 97 -10.78 7.64 5.67
C ALA A 97 -11.88 7.76 4.60
N ARG A 98 -11.50 8.01 3.34
CA ARG A 98 -12.38 8.08 2.17
C ARG A 98 -13.06 6.75 1.89
N GLU A 99 -14.08 6.77 1.02
CA GLU A 99 -14.73 5.56 0.51
C GLU A 99 -13.72 4.51 -0.01
N PHE A 100 -14.09 3.23 0.06
CA PHE A 100 -13.27 2.14 -0.47
C PHE A 100 -13.12 2.24 -1.99
N TYR A 101 -11.99 2.77 -2.43
CA TYR A 101 -11.56 2.76 -3.81
C TYR A 101 -10.86 1.43 -4.11
N LEU A 102 -11.57 0.52 -4.76
CA LEU A 102 -11.13 -0.84 -5.06
C LEU A 102 -11.46 -1.19 -6.53
N PRO A 103 -10.86 -0.51 -7.54
CA PRO A 103 -11.07 -0.84 -8.96
C PRO A 103 -10.40 -2.16 -9.36
N TYR A 104 -9.51 -2.70 -8.52
CA TYR A 104 -8.69 -3.88 -8.81
C TYR A 104 -9.18 -5.15 -8.09
N ARG A 105 -8.83 -6.31 -8.67
CA ARG A 105 -8.65 -7.59 -7.97
C ARG A 105 -7.15 -7.86 -7.80
N PHE A 106 -6.76 -8.37 -6.65
CA PHE A 106 -5.38 -8.70 -6.31
C PHE A 106 -5.23 -10.24 -6.38
N ARG A 107 -4.75 -10.73 -7.53
CA ARG A 107 -4.55 -12.16 -7.78
C ARG A 107 -3.26 -12.62 -7.10
N LEU A 108 -3.39 -13.41 -6.03
CA LEU A 108 -2.24 -13.97 -5.30
C LEU A 108 -1.39 -14.84 -6.23
N LEU A 109 -0.14 -14.43 -6.43
CA LEU A 109 0.88 -15.20 -7.15
C LEU A 109 1.59 -16.12 -6.17
N LEU A 110 2.17 -15.52 -5.12
CA LEU A 110 3.02 -16.18 -4.14
C LEU A 110 2.61 -15.78 -2.72
N ARG A 111 2.57 -16.75 -1.80
CA ARG A 111 2.52 -16.56 -0.34
C ARG A 111 3.63 -17.40 0.30
N GLY A 112 4.52 -16.77 1.08
CA GLY A 112 5.69 -17.44 1.67
C GLY A 112 5.33 -18.69 2.47
N SER A 113 4.30 -18.62 3.32
CA SER A 113 3.79 -19.78 4.09
C SER A 113 3.05 -20.85 3.28
N ARG A 114 2.94 -20.71 1.94
CA ARG A 114 2.38 -21.69 1.00
C ARG A 114 3.45 -22.23 0.04
N ASP A 115 4.30 -21.35 -0.50
CA ASP A 115 5.17 -21.63 -1.65
C ASP A 115 6.67 -21.64 -1.31
N GLY A 116 7.05 -21.09 -0.16
CA GLY A 116 8.43 -20.97 0.31
C GLY A 116 9.02 -19.56 0.23
N TYR A 117 10.18 -19.39 0.88
CA TYR A 117 10.86 -18.11 1.07
C TYR A 117 12.16 -18.00 0.25
N THR A 118 12.23 -18.62 -0.94
CA THR A 118 13.45 -18.65 -1.77
C THR A 118 13.35 -17.73 -2.99
N PRO A 119 14.47 -17.11 -3.45
CA PRO A 119 14.51 -16.36 -4.71
C PRO A 119 13.98 -17.17 -5.90
N LYS A 120 14.36 -18.45 -5.98
CA LYS A 120 13.88 -19.37 -7.03
C LYS A 120 12.35 -19.44 -7.09
N ARG A 121 11.68 -19.61 -5.95
CA ARG A 121 10.21 -19.69 -5.90
C ARG A 121 9.54 -18.37 -6.23
N PHE A 122 10.20 -17.24 -5.98
CA PHE A 122 9.75 -15.95 -6.46
C PHE A 122 9.82 -15.84 -7.99
N HIS A 123 10.97 -16.11 -8.61
CA HIS A 123 11.11 -16.07 -10.07
C HIS A 123 10.14 -17.05 -10.77
N GLU A 124 10.04 -18.29 -10.29
CA GLU A 124 9.12 -19.32 -10.84
C GLU A 124 7.63 -18.91 -10.82
N LEU A 125 7.21 -17.98 -9.95
CA LEU A 125 5.81 -17.59 -9.77
C LEU A 125 5.49 -16.13 -10.14
N CYS A 126 6.50 -15.26 -10.30
CA CYS A 126 6.32 -13.81 -10.46
C CYS A 126 6.98 -13.22 -11.72
N ASP A 127 7.93 -13.92 -12.37
CA ASP A 127 8.59 -13.39 -13.57
C ASP A 127 7.65 -13.29 -14.76
N ASN A 128 7.90 -12.30 -15.63
CA ASN A 128 7.08 -11.94 -16.78
C ASN A 128 5.64 -11.47 -16.43
N ILE A 129 5.29 -11.35 -15.15
CA ILE A 129 3.98 -10.85 -14.69
C ILE A 129 4.09 -9.34 -14.37
N PRO A 130 3.36 -8.46 -15.08
CA PRO A 130 3.38 -7.02 -14.85
C PRO A 130 2.39 -6.61 -13.75
N HIS A 131 2.50 -5.36 -13.29
CA HIS A 131 1.61 -4.75 -12.30
C HIS A 131 1.49 -5.58 -11.02
N THR A 132 2.62 -5.82 -10.35
CA THR A 132 2.65 -6.61 -9.12
C THR A 132 2.82 -5.73 -7.89
N VAL A 133 2.21 -6.12 -6.78
CA VAL A 133 2.49 -5.55 -5.46
C VAL A 133 3.00 -6.64 -4.53
N THR A 134 4.03 -6.30 -3.77
CA THR A 134 4.58 -7.13 -2.69
C THR A 134 4.18 -6.53 -1.35
N PHE A 135 3.72 -7.38 -0.43
CA PHE A 135 3.56 -7.06 0.98
C PHE A 135 4.44 -7.99 1.81
N ILE A 136 5.14 -7.45 2.81
CA ILE A 136 6.03 -8.20 3.71
C ILE A 136 5.67 -7.81 5.15
N ARG A 137 5.44 -8.80 6.01
CA ARG A 137 5.15 -8.56 7.43
C ARG A 137 6.41 -8.76 8.26
N VAL A 138 6.82 -7.73 8.98
CA VAL A 138 8.01 -7.73 9.84
C VAL A 138 7.74 -8.50 11.12
N SER A 139 8.66 -9.39 11.48
CA SER A 139 8.58 -10.20 12.69
C SER A 139 8.71 -9.35 13.96
N GLY A 140 7.97 -9.71 15.00
CA GLY A 140 7.97 -9.03 16.31
C GLY A 140 7.21 -7.70 16.35
N THR A 141 7.18 -6.92 15.26
CA THR A 141 6.47 -5.62 15.22
C THR A 141 5.08 -5.69 14.59
N GLY A 142 4.86 -6.59 13.61
CA GLY A 142 3.65 -6.58 12.79
C GLY A 142 3.59 -5.44 11.77
N GLU A 143 4.67 -4.67 11.63
CA GLU A 143 4.85 -3.64 10.59
C GLU A 143 4.73 -4.28 9.20
N ILE A 144 4.12 -3.55 8.27
CA ILE A 144 3.93 -3.99 6.89
C ILE A 144 4.78 -3.11 5.99
N LEU A 145 5.71 -3.73 5.27
CA LEU A 145 6.54 -3.11 4.25
C LEU A 145 6.07 -3.60 2.87
N GLY A 146 6.36 -2.86 1.81
CA GLY A 146 6.05 -3.33 0.48
C GLY A 146 6.39 -2.36 -0.65
N GLY A 147 6.10 -2.79 -1.87
CA GLY A 147 6.29 -1.99 -3.06
C GLY A 147 5.45 -2.46 -4.24
N TYR A 148 5.16 -1.55 -5.16
CA TYR A 148 4.42 -1.78 -6.40
C TYR A 148 5.37 -1.69 -7.59
N ASN A 149 5.50 -2.78 -8.35
CA ASN A 149 6.23 -2.85 -9.61
C ASN A 149 5.23 -2.77 -10.79
N PRO A 150 5.19 -1.67 -11.58
CA PRO A 150 4.37 -1.58 -12.78
C PRO A 150 4.95 -2.37 -13.97
N LEU A 151 6.24 -2.71 -13.95
CA LEU A 151 6.91 -3.52 -14.97
C LEU A 151 6.74 -5.02 -14.65
N ILE A 152 7.22 -5.87 -15.56
CA ILE A 152 7.44 -7.29 -15.28
C ILE A 152 8.67 -7.49 -14.36
N TRP A 153 8.63 -8.49 -13.49
CA TRP A 153 9.85 -9.07 -12.94
C TRP A 153 10.57 -9.90 -14.02
N ARG A 154 11.88 -10.04 -13.86
CA ARG A 154 12.76 -10.75 -14.79
C ARG A 154 13.83 -11.50 -14.00
N TYR A 155 14.26 -12.61 -14.57
CA TYR A 155 15.55 -13.22 -14.32
C TYR A 155 16.63 -12.50 -15.13
N SER A 156 17.68 -12.00 -14.48
CA SER A 156 18.94 -11.57 -15.12
C SER A 156 20.12 -12.24 -14.44
N ASN A 157 21.10 -12.65 -15.27
CA ASN A 157 22.41 -13.13 -14.87
C ASN A 157 23.56 -12.30 -15.49
N THR A 158 23.26 -11.11 -16.01
CA THR A 158 24.22 -10.18 -16.59
C THR A 158 24.02 -8.74 -16.09
N PHE A 159 25.13 -8.04 -15.85
CA PHE A 159 25.16 -6.71 -15.24
C PHE A 159 24.41 -5.61 -16.02
N ASP A 160 24.27 -5.74 -17.33
CA ASP A 160 23.69 -4.69 -18.19
C ASP A 160 22.14 -4.59 -18.08
N ASP A 161 21.47 -5.69 -17.73
CA ASP A 161 20.00 -5.81 -17.68
C ASP A 161 19.43 -6.00 -16.26
N GLU A 162 20.26 -5.93 -15.21
CA GLU A 162 19.81 -6.13 -13.81
C GLU A 162 18.80 -5.08 -13.31
N PHE A 163 18.73 -3.89 -13.93
CA PHE A 163 18.02 -2.74 -13.40
C PHE A 163 16.75 -2.38 -14.17
N GLY A 164 15.60 -2.50 -13.50
CA GLY A 164 14.32 -2.01 -14.02
C GLY A 164 14.22 -0.48 -13.98
N LYS A 165 13.70 0.10 -15.07
CA LYS A 165 13.68 1.54 -15.33
C LYS A 165 12.26 2.08 -15.38
N THR A 166 11.76 2.61 -14.26
CA THR A 166 10.43 3.25 -14.18
C THR A 166 10.41 4.40 -13.17
N LYS A 167 9.48 5.34 -13.37
CA LYS A 167 9.13 6.42 -12.43
C LYS A 167 7.85 6.11 -11.62
N ASP A 168 7.10 5.11 -12.06
CA ASP A 168 5.74 4.81 -11.59
C ASP A 168 5.71 3.66 -10.56
N SER A 169 6.88 3.13 -10.20
CA SER A 169 7.08 2.30 -9.01
C SER A 169 7.02 3.15 -7.74
N PHE A 170 6.63 2.52 -6.62
CA PHE A 170 6.69 3.12 -5.29
C PHE A 170 6.89 2.04 -4.22
N ILE A 171 7.51 2.42 -3.11
CA ILE A 171 7.61 1.60 -1.89
C ILE A 171 6.87 2.28 -0.73
N PHE A 172 6.46 1.48 0.25
CA PHE A 172 5.60 1.95 1.33
C PHE A 172 5.81 1.21 2.65
N SER A 173 5.31 1.79 3.74
CA SER A 173 5.17 1.12 5.02
C SER A 173 3.91 1.54 5.80
N PHE A 174 3.42 0.63 6.64
CA PHE A 174 2.32 0.82 7.59
C PHE A 174 2.72 0.24 8.96
N LYS A 175 2.33 0.90 10.06
CA LYS A 175 2.70 0.46 11.43
C LYS A 175 2.14 -0.92 11.79
N SER A 176 0.93 -1.25 11.33
CA SER A 176 0.41 -2.63 11.28
C SER A 176 -0.78 -2.75 10.34
N LYS A 177 -1.39 -3.95 10.27
CA LYS A 177 -2.68 -4.19 9.58
C LYS A 177 -3.79 -3.28 10.09
N ASP A 178 -3.77 -2.95 11.39
CA ASP A 178 -4.83 -2.23 12.07
C ASP A 178 -4.46 -0.77 12.38
N ASN A 179 -3.16 -0.45 12.48
CA ASN A 179 -2.66 0.92 12.45
C ASN A 179 -1.98 1.23 11.10
N PHE A 180 -2.78 1.73 10.16
CA PHE A 180 -2.38 2.11 8.81
C PHE A 180 -2.57 3.60 8.52
N LYS A 181 -2.95 4.43 9.51
CA LYS A 181 -3.14 5.89 9.35
C LYS A 181 -1.82 6.56 8.96
N ASP A 182 -0.76 6.26 9.71
CA ASP A 182 0.57 6.86 9.58
C ASP A 182 1.42 6.12 8.52
N SER A 183 0.87 6.01 7.31
CA SER A 183 1.51 5.32 6.19
C SER A 183 2.61 6.16 5.56
N ILE A 184 3.77 5.56 5.27
CA ILE A 184 4.80 6.17 4.43
C ILE A 184 4.58 5.69 2.99
N LEU A 185 4.49 6.63 2.05
CA LEU A 185 4.56 6.39 0.60
C LEU A 185 5.81 7.08 0.05
N SER A 186 6.62 6.35 -0.71
CA SER A 186 7.92 6.79 -1.23
C SER A 186 8.02 6.46 -2.73
N HIS A 187 8.17 7.48 -3.59
CA HIS A 187 8.26 7.30 -5.04
C HIS A 187 9.71 7.16 -5.51
N VAL A 188 9.91 6.71 -6.75
CA VAL A 188 11.25 6.60 -7.35
C VAL A 188 11.89 7.98 -7.52
N LYS A 189 13.07 8.14 -6.90
CA LYS A 189 14.00 9.25 -7.13
C LYS A 189 14.97 8.94 -8.27
N CYS A 190 15.41 7.69 -8.38
CA CYS A 190 16.44 7.26 -9.35
C CYS A 190 15.85 6.32 -10.42
N ILE A 191 15.21 6.91 -11.43
CA ILE A 191 14.45 6.21 -12.50
C ILE A 191 15.25 5.07 -13.15
N SER A 192 16.57 5.24 -13.35
CA SER A 192 17.44 4.26 -14.01
C SER A 192 17.75 3.00 -13.17
N LYS A 193 17.45 3.00 -11.86
CA LYS A 193 17.72 1.91 -10.91
C LYS A 193 16.56 1.74 -9.92
N SER A 194 15.34 1.66 -10.44
CA SER A 194 14.11 1.59 -9.63
C SER A 194 13.83 0.19 -9.07
N LEU A 195 14.27 -0.86 -9.77
CA LEU A 195 14.03 -2.27 -9.47
C LEU A 195 15.31 -3.07 -9.76
N PHE A 196 15.43 -4.27 -9.20
CA PHE A 196 16.58 -5.16 -9.39
C PHE A 196 16.13 -6.60 -9.73
N TYR A 197 16.87 -7.29 -10.60
CA TYR A 197 16.45 -8.53 -11.28
C TYR A 197 17.47 -9.70 -11.19
N CYS A 198 18.33 -9.71 -10.17
CA CYS A 198 19.34 -10.76 -9.97
C CYS A 198 18.75 -12.04 -9.35
N ASP A 199 19.22 -13.21 -9.78
CA ASP A 199 18.79 -14.54 -9.33
C ASP A 199 18.85 -14.81 -7.81
N GLY A 200 19.77 -14.16 -7.10
CA GLY A 200 19.86 -14.20 -5.64
C GLY A 200 18.81 -13.36 -4.89
N TYR A 201 17.85 -12.75 -5.60
CA TYR A 201 16.93 -11.76 -5.05
C TYR A 201 15.47 -12.15 -5.26
N GLY A 202 14.64 -11.74 -4.30
CA GLY A 202 13.19 -11.73 -4.42
C GLY A 202 12.70 -10.37 -4.93
N PRO A 203 11.47 -9.97 -4.58
CA PRO A 203 10.92 -8.68 -5.01
C PRO A 203 11.77 -7.52 -4.45
N THR A 204 12.49 -6.85 -5.34
CA THR A 204 13.56 -5.92 -4.97
C THR A 204 13.41 -4.56 -5.66
N PHE A 205 13.21 -3.54 -4.85
CA PHE A 205 13.03 -2.14 -5.23
C PHE A 205 14.35 -1.38 -4.99
N ASN A 206 15.44 -1.91 -5.57
CA ASN A 206 16.81 -1.58 -5.19
C ASN A 206 17.06 -1.86 -3.68
N LEU A 207 18.10 -1.28 -3.07
CA LEU A 207 18.41 -1.44 -1.65
C LEU A 207 17.35 -0.82 -0.71
N ASP A 208 16.48 0.03 -1.24
CA ASP A 208 15.42 0.72 -0.50
C ASP A 208 14.31 -0.21 0.01
N LEU A 209 14.10 -1.36 -0.65
CA LEU A 209 13.38 -2.52 -0.11
C LEU A 209 13.79 -3.79 -0.87
N CYS A 210 14.48 -4.73 -0.20
CA CYS A 210 14.88 -6.01 -0.80
C CYS A 210 14.65 -7.24 0.10
N LEU A 211 14.52 -8.40 -0.55
CA LEU A 211 14.65 -9.73 0.03
C LEU A 211 15.74 -10.47 -0.78
N MET A 212 16.78 -11.00 -0.14
CA MET A 212 17.89 -11.63 -0.87
C MET A 212 18.59 -12.75 -0.06
N VAL A 213 19.36 -13.56 -0.78
CA VAL A 213 20.24 -14.60 -0.20
C VAL A 213 21.71 -14.20 -0.33
N ASN A 214 22.46 -14.33 0.77
CA ASN A 214 23.90 -14.17 0.73
C ASN A 214 24.56 -15.26 -0.15
N ASN A 215 25.56 -14.87 -0.95
CA ASN A 215 26.27 -15.70 -1.94
C ASN A 215 25.39 -16.25 -3.09
N ASN A 216 24.31 -15.56 -3.48
CA ASN A 216 23.47 -15.84 -4.66
C ASN A 216 22.99 -17.30 -4.82
N ASN A 217 22.76 -18.02 -3.72
CA ASN A 217 22.26 -19.40 -3.76
C ASN A 217 20.72 -19.41 -3.74
N ASP A 218 20.11 -19.30 -4.93
CA ASP A 218 18.65 -19.19 -5.19
C ASP A 218 17.77 -20.25 -4.50
N LEU A 219 18.35 -21.40 -4.13
CA LEU A 219 17.70 -22.49 -3.40
C LEU A 219 17.53 -22.24 -1.89
N ARG A 220 18.21 -21.22 -1.32
CA ARG A 220 18.11 -20.89 0.11
C ARG A 220 16.95 -19.95 0.40
N GLU A 221 16.47 -19.98 1.63
CA GLU A 221 15.53 -18.97 2.12
C GLU A 221 16.23 -17.61 2.29
N TYR A 222 15.52 -16.50 2.06
CA TYR A 222 16.04 -15.14 2.23
C TYR A 222 16.63 -14.97 3.63
N ASN A 223 17.93 -14.67 3.68
CA ASN A 223 18.66 -14.45 4.94
C ASN A 223 19.10 -12.99 5.13
N ILE A 224 18.84 -12.12 4.16
CA ILE A 224 18.96 -10.67 4.29
C ILE A 224 17.67 -10.01 3.79
N CYS A 225 17.08 -9.15 4.61
CA CYS A 225 15.98 -8.27 4.23
C CYS A 225 16.41 -6.83 4.58
N GLN A 226 16.39 -5.90 3.62
CA GLN A 226 16.94 -4.55 3.81
C GLN A 226 15.98 -3.43 3.35
N CYS A 227 16.05 -2.28 4.01
CA CYS A 227 15.33 -1.02 3.74
C CYS A 227 16.29 0.18 3.80
N LYS A 228 17.31 0.22 2.95
CA LYS A 228 18.31 1.30 2.91
C LYS A 228 17.96 2.34 1.86
N GLN A 229 17.58 3.54 2.29
CA GLN A 229 17.20 4.61 1.35
C GLN A 229 18.38 5.00 0.42
N THR A 230 18.19 4.83 -0.89
CA THR A 230 19.14 5.26 -1.93
C THR A 230 18.42 5.87 -3.14
N CYS A 231 17.40 5.18 -3.65
CA CYS A 231 16.80 5.39 -4.97
C CYS A 231 15.31 5.77 -4.91
N TYR A 232 14.72 5.82 -3.71
CA TYR A 232 13.37 6.32 -3.44
C TYR A 232 13.40 7.57 -2.55
N GLU A 233 12.35 8.39 -2.61
CA GLU A 233 12.30 9.75 -2.02
C GLU A 233 12.39 9.79 -0.49
N LYS A 234 11.87 8.76 0.20
CA LYS A 234 11.74 8.69 1.66
C LYS A 234 12.18 7.32 2.19
N LYS A 235 12.84 7.32 3.35
CA LYS A 235 13.09 6.16 4.20
C LYS A 235 11.75 5.58 4.67
N ILE A 236 11.50 4.28 4.48
CA ILE A 236 10.22 3.64 4.87
C ILE A 236 10.26 2.95 6.24
N ARG A 237 11.45 2.71 6.80
CA ARG A 237 11.67 2.03 8.08
C ARG A 237 12.96 2.56 8.71
N ASP A 238 13.01 2.67 10.03
CA ASP A 238 14.18 3.27 10.68
C ASP A 238 15.42 2.37 10.76
N GLU A 239 15.22 1.10 11.06
CA GLU A 239 16.29 0.08 10.99
C GLU A 239 16.50 -0.36 9.54
N GLU A 240 17.75 -0.28 9.04
CA GLU A 240 18.07 -0.75 7.68
C GLU A 240 17.78 -2.24 7.49
N TYR A 241 17.85 -3.07 8.52
CA TYR A 241 17.64 -4.51 8.44
C TYR A 241 16.38 -4.97 9.19
N PHE A 242 15.78 -6.06 8.71
CA PHE A 242 14.62 -6.67 9.34
C PHE A 242 14.56 -8.18 9.05
N ARG A 243 13.57 -8.86 9.65
CA ARG A 243 13.22 -10.25 9.34
C ARG A 243 11.74 -10.32 9.00
N GLY A 244 11.41 -10.75 7.78
CA GLY A 244 10.03 -11.10 7.43
C GLY A 244 9.54 -12.35 8.17
N ASN A 245 8.25 -12.44 8.48
CA ASN A 245 7.60 -13.68 8.94
C ASN A 245 6.44 -14.15 8.05
N GLU A 246 6.12 -13.38 7.00
CA GLU A 246 5.27 -13.72 5.87
C GLU A 246 5.56 -12.70 4.77
N TYR A 247 5.49 -13.13 3.51
CA TYR A 247 5.42 -12.22 2.36
C TYR A 247 4.39 -12.73 1.36
N GLU A 248 3.71 -11.82 0.69
CA GLU A 248 2.68 -12.12 -0.29
C GLU A 248 2.88 -11.21 -1.52
N VAL A 249 2.92 -11.82 -2.71
CA VAL A 249 3.03 -11.10 -4.00
C VAL A 249 1.74 -11.31 -4.78
N TYR A 250 1.17 -10.21 -5.26
CA TYR A 250 -0.10 -10.21 -6.01
C TYR A 250 0.11 -9.55 -7.37
N GLN A 251 -0.55 -10.06 -8.40
CA GLN A 251 -0.82 -9.30 -9.61
C GLN A 251 -2.08 -8.45 -9.40
N ILE A 252 -2.00 -7.18 -9.80
CA ILE A 252 -3.10 -6.23 -9.85
C ILE A 252 -3.79 -6.37 -11.20
N ILE A 253 -5.09 -6.65 -11.19
CA ILE A 253 -5.91 -6.84 -12.39
C ILE A 253 -7.12 -5.91 -12.28
N MET A 254 -7.37 -5.08 -13.32
CA MET A 254 -8.58 -4.26 -13.36
C MET A 254 -9.83 -5.14 -13.30
N LYS A 255 -10.86 -4.70 -12.58
CA LYS A 255 -12.19 -5.29 -12.70
C LYS A 255 -12.78 -4.92 -14.05
N GLU A 256 -13.31 -5.93 -14.73
CA GLU A 256 -14.35 -5.73 -15.75
C GLU A 256 -15.58 -5.11 -15.07
N ALA A 257 -16.29 -4.23 -15.78
CA ALA A 257 -17.37 -3.38 -15.26
C ALA A 257 -18.76 -3.98 -15.51
#